data_AF-A0A3G4VND4-F1
#
_entry.id   AF-A0A3G4VND4-F1
#
_cell.length_a   1.000
_cell.length_b   1.000
_cell.length_c   1.000
_cell.angle_alpha   90.00
_cell.angle_beta   90.00
_cell.angle_gamma   90.00
#
_symmetry.space_group_name_H-M   'P 1'
#
loop_
_entity.id
_entity.type
_entity.pdbx_description
1 polymer ?
#
loop_
_entity_poly.entity_id
_entity_poly.type
_entity_poly.pdbx_seq_one_letter_code
_entity_poly.pdbx_strand_id
1 'polypeptide(L)'
;MGERHEDQEHIVEPVRPPITAARAHEVTAGLREAMDDVRRSVEMFAAGSATRTPPASRLPLGRSSWESYADSVFGISRAQACRILDVARTEVA
;
A
#
# COMPACT_ATOMS: atom_id res chain seq x y z
N MET A 1 23.69 45.90 28.06
CA MET A 1 24.32 44.64 28.48
C MET A 1 23.26 43.56 28.48
N GLY A 2 23.25 42.70 27.47
CA GLY A 2 22.23 41.67 27.27
C GLY A 2 22.38 41.01 25.91
N GLU A 3 23.59 40.50 25.64
CA GLU A 3 23.91 39.77 24.42
C GLU A 3 23.32 38.36 24.55
N ARG A 4 22.34 38.02 23.72
CA ARG A 4 21.89 36.64 23.53
C ARG A 4 22.30 36.21 22.13
N HIS A 5 23.42 35.51 22.11
CA HIS A 5 23.94 34.78 20.98
C HIS A 5 23.04 33.56 20.78
N GLU A 6 22.06 33.67 19.89
CA GLU A 6 21.35 32.50 19.38
C GLU A 6 22.21 31.95 18.24
N ASP A 7 23.03 30.98 18.61
CA ASP A 7 23.77 30.09 17.72
C ASP A 7 22.72 29.34 16.89
N GLN A 8 22.41 29.88 15.72
CA GLN A 8 21.57 29.22 14.73
C GLN A 8 22.34 27.98 14.28
N GLU A 9 22.01 26.83 14.88
CA GLU A 9 22.44 25.52 14.40
C GLU A 9 22.06 25.40 12.92
N HIS A 10 23.05 25.68 12.07
CA HIS A 10 22.94 25.54 10.63
C HIS A 10 22.83 24.05 10.36
N ILE A 11 21.60 23.53 10.33
CA ILE A 11 21.31 22.20 9.81
C ILE A 11 21.61 22.28 8.31
N VAL A 12 22.88 22.03 7.96
CA VAL A 12 23.31 21.84 6.58
C VAL A 12 22.61 20.58 6.11
N GLU A 13 21.51 20.75 5.40
CA GLU A 13 20.85 19.65 4.73
C GLU A 13 21.92 18.94 3.87
N PRO A 14 22.16 17.63 4.05
CA PRO A 14 23.20 16.95 3.33
C PRO A 14 22.89 17.06 1.84
N VAL A 15 23.75 17.76 1.10
CA VAL A 15 23.65 17.92 -0.34
C VAL A 15 23.63 16.53 -0.95
N ARG A 16 22.44 16.03 -1.29
CA ARG A 16 22.30 14.73 -1.93
C ARG A 16 22.94 14.85 -3.32
N PRO A 17 23.98 14.06 -3.62
CA PRO A 17 24.65 14.14 -4.90
C PRO A 17 23.63 13.98 -6.03
N PRO A 18 23.72 14.77 -7.12
CA PRO A 18 22.85 14.59 -8.27
C PRO A 18 22.98 13.16 -8.76
N ILE A 19 21.86 12.44 -8.84
CA ILE A 19 21.87 11.06 -9.30
C ILE A 19 22.30 11.06 -10.78
N THR A 20 23.27 10.23 -11.13
CA THR A 20 23.70 10.13 -12.53
C THR A 20 22.60 9.49 -13.35
N ALA A 21 22.49 9.84 -14.64
CA ALA A 21 21.50 9.24 -15.53
C ALA A 21 21.61 7.71 -15.55
N ALA A 22 22.83 7.17 -15.53
CA ALA A 22 23.10 5.74 -15.43
C ALA A 22 22.48 5.12 -14.16
N ARG A 23 22.65 5.77 -12.99
CA ARG A 23 22.06 5.30 -11.74
C ARG A 23 20.54 5.41 -11.73
N ALA A 24 19.98 6.46 -12.32
CA ALA A 24 18.53 6.59 -12.49
C ALA A 24 17.96 5.45 -13.35
N HIS A 25 18.64 5.08 -14.45
CA HIS A 25 18.22 3.97 -15.30
C HIS A 25 18.29 2.62 -14.60
N GLU A 26 19.35 2.37 -13.85
CA GLU A 26 19.52 1.15 -13.05
C GLU A 26 18.40 1.01 -12.01
N VAL A 27 18.11 2.07 -11.25
CA VAL A 27 17.02 2.08 -10.26
C VAL A 27 15.66 1.88 -10.93
N THR A 28 15.45 2.50 -12.09
CA THR A 28 14.20 2.33 -12.84
C THR A 28 14.03 0.90 -13.37
N ALA A 29 15.12 0.27 -13.81
CA ALA A 29 15.10 -1.13 -14.25
C ALA A 29 14.76 -2.07 -13.08
N GLY A 30 15.39 -1.89 -11.92
CA GLY A 30 15.08 -2.67 -10.72
C GLY A 30 13.64 -2.49 -10.24
N LEU A 31 13.09 -1.26 -10.33
CA LEU A 31 11.68 -1.01 -10.00
C LEU A 31 10.73 -1.76 -10.93
N ARG A 32 11.02 -1.79 -12.24
CA ARG A 32 10.19 -2.55 -13.21
C ARG A 32 10.20 -4.05 -12.91
N GLU A 33 11.37 -4.60 -12.61
CA GLU A 33 11.50 -6.01 -12.26
C GLU A 33 10.69 -6.36 -10.99
N ALA A 34 10.79 -5.54 -9.95
CA ALA A 34 10.01 -5.72 -8.73
C ALA A 34 8.49 -5.65 -8.98
N MET A 35 8.04 -4.73 -9.84
CA MET A 35 6.62 -4.64 -10.22
C MET A 35 6.17 -5.86 -11.03
N ASP A 36 7.01 -6.38 -11.92
CA ASP A 36 6.70 -7.59 -12.70
C ASP A 36 6.59 -8.83 -11.79
N ASP A 37 7.43 -8.95 -10.76
CA ASP A 37 7.34 -10.03 -9.77
C ASP A 37 6.09 -9.93 -8.89
N VAL A 38 5.68 -8.71 -8.51
CA VAL A 38 4.41 -8.47 -7.82
C VAL A 38 3.24 -8.89 -8.72
N ARG A 39 3.24 -8.49 -10.00
CA ARG A 39 2.20 -8.88 -10.96
C ARG A 39 2.11 -10.41 -11.08
N ARG A 40 3.25 -11.08 -11.26
CA ARG A 40 3.31 -12.55 -11.37
C ARG A 40 2.78 -13.24 -10.11
N SER A 41 3.08 -12.70 -8.93
CA SER A 41 2.57 -13.24 -7.66
C SER A 41 1.05 -13.11 -7.55
N VAL A 42 0.48 -11.99 -7.98
CA VAL A 42 -0.97 -11.77 -8.02
C VAL A 42 -1.65 -12.68 -9.04
N GLU A 43 -1.06 -12.87 -10.21
CA GLU A 43 -1.57 -13.79 -11.24
C GLU A 43 -1.60 -15.24 -10.75
N MET A 44 -0.51 -15.72 -10.11
CA MET A 44 -0.47 -17.04 -9.51
C MET A 44 -1.55 -17.22 -8.42
N PHE A 45 -1.75 -16.21 -7.58
CA PHE A 45 -2.80 -16.21 -6.55
C PHE A 45 -4.20 -16.26 -7.18
N ALA A 46 -4.46 -15.45 -8.21
CA ALA A 46 -5.74 -15.41 -8.90
C ALA A 46 -6.05 -16.75 -9.60
N ALA A 47 -5.08 -17.36 -10.27
CA ALA A 47 -5.22 -18.66 -10.90
C ALA A 47 -5.53 -19.79 -9.90
N GLY A 48 -4.89 -19.77 -8.72
CA GLY A 48 -5.19 -20.68 -7.61
C GLY A 48 -6.58 -20.45 -7.00
N SER A 49 -7.09 -19.21 -7.03
CA SER A 49 -8.43 -18.88 -6.54
C SER A 49 -9.56 -19.24 -7.51
N ALA A 50 -9.28 -19.32 -8.83
CA ALA A 50 -10.26 -19.66 -9.86
C ALA A 50 -10.57 -21.16 -9.94
N THR A 51 -9.61 -22.01 -9.56
CA THR A 51 -9.76 -23.49 -9.55
C THR A 51 -10.32 -24.03 -8.23
N ARG A 52 -10.44 -23.18 -7.22
CA ARG A 52 -11.04 -23.53 -5.93
C ARG A 52 -12.43 -22.91 -5.86
N THR A 53 -13.45 -23.71 -6.15
CA THR A 53 -14.84 -23.39 -5.73
C THR A 53 -14.76 -22.88 -4.30
N PRO A 54 -15.16 -21.63 -4.00
CA PRO A 54 -15.04 -21.13 -2.64
C PRO A 54 -15.83 -22.10 -1.77
N PRO A 55 -15.22 -22.69 -0.73
CA PRO A 55 -15.99 -23.54 0.15
C PRO A 55 -17.17 -22.70 0.65
N ALA A 56 -18.36 -23.29 0.69
CA ALA A 56 -19.58 -22.65 1.19
C ALA A 56 -19.42 -22.08 2.62
N SER A 57 -18.28 -22.34 3.27
CA SER A 57 -17.80 -21.74 4.51
C SER A 57 -17.23 -20.32 4.39
N ARG A 58 -17.38 -19.61 3.26
CA ARG A 58 -17.22 -18.14 3.22
C ARG A 58 -18.34 -17.38 3.97
N LEU A 59 -19.03 -18.02 4.90
CA LEU A 59 -19.52 -17.30 6.09
C LEU A 59 -18.27 -16.74 6.78
N PRO A 60 -18.14 -15.42 6.93
CA PRO A 60 -16.89 -14.84 7.37
C PRO A 60 -16.63 -15.28 8.82
N LEU A 61 -15.69 -16.21 9.02
CA LEU A 61 -15.11 -16.54 10.34
C LEU A 61 -16.13 -16.82 11.47
N GLY A 62 -17.29 -17.43 11.17
CA GLY A 62 -18.33 -17.70 12.17
C GLY A 62 -19.18 -16.48 12.56
N ARG A 63 -19.15 -15.41 11.76
CA ARG A 63 -20.05 -14.26 11.92
C ARG A 63 -21.20 -14.32 10.92
N SER A 64 -22.39 -14.01 11.42
CA SER A 64 -23.67 -14.14 10.71
C SER A 64 -23.87 -13.15 9.57
N SER A 65 -22.99 -12.15 9.44
CA SER A 65 -23.04 -11.17 8.35
C SER A 65 -21.65 -10.63 8.03
N TRP A 66 -21.50 -10.15 6.79
CA TRP A 66 -20.33 -9.37 6.35
C TRP A 66 -20.08 -8.15 7.23
N GLU A 67 -21.15 -7.52 7.70
CA GLU A 67 -21.11 -6.30 8.53
C GLU A 67 -20.51 -6.59 9.91
N SER A 68 -20.91 -7.69 10.54
CA SER A 68 -20.30 -8.17 11.79
C SER A 68 -18.83 -8.59 11.64
N TYR A 69 -18.43 -9.04 10.45
CA TYR A 69 -17.04 -9.35 10.15
C TYR A 69 -16.19 -8.09 9.95
N ALA A 70 -16.68 -7.13 9.16
CA ALA A 70 -15.96 -5.88 8.90
C ALA A 70 -15.71 -5.08 10.19
N ASP A 71 -16.71 -5.03 11.07
CA ASP A 71 -16.58 -4.43 12.39
C ASP A 71 -15.58 -5.19 13.26
N SER A 72 -15.68 -6.52 13.32
CA SER A 72 -14.79 -7.33 14.18
C SER A 72 -13.33 -7.36 13.75
N VAL A 73 -13.06 -7.32 12.44
CA VAL A 73 -11.70 -7.54 11.92
C VAL A 73 -11.02 -6.22 11.62
N PHE A 74 -11.77 -5.23 11.17
CA PHE A 74 -11.22 -3.95 10.74
C PHE A 74 -11.72 -2.76 11.58
N GLY A 75 -12.72 -2.95 12.46
CA GLY A 75 -13.30 -1.86 13.25
C GLY A 75 -14.03 -0.84 12.40
N ILE A 76 -14.52 -1.24 11.21
CA ILE A 76 -15.16 -0.33 10.27
C ILE A 76 -16.61 -0.73 9.99
N SER A 77 -17.45 0.30 9.87
CA SER A 77 -18.83 0.13 9.40
C SER A 77 -18.88 -0.22 7.91
N ARG A 78 -19.98 -0.85 7.49
CA ARG A 78 -20.25 -1.12 6.07
C ARG A 78 -20.18 0.14 5.21
N ALA A 79 -20.67 1.28 5.72
CA ALA A 79 -20.60 2.56 5.00
C ALA A 79 -19.16 3.03 4.77
N GLN A 80 -18.25 2.80 5.72
CA GLN A 80 -16.82 3.07 5.54
C GLN A 80 -16.19 2.11 4.53
N ALA A 81 -16.53 0.81 4.60
CA ALA A 81 -16.06 -0.17 3.63
C ALA A 81 -16.51 0.17 2.19
N CYS A 82 -17.76 0.59 2.00
CA CYS A 82 -18.25 1.03 0.68
C CYS A 82 -17.48 2.26 0.17
N ARG A 83 -17.22 3.26 1.02
CA ARG A 83 -16.43 4.44 0.64
C ARG A 83 -15.00 4.08 0.22
N ILE A 84 -14.36 3.14 0.91
CA ILE A 84 -13.00 2.66 0.55
C ILE A 84 -13.03 1.98 -0.82
N LEU A 85 -14.04 1.14 -1.09
CA LEU A 85 -14.19 0.48 -2.39
C LEU A 85 -14.46 1.46 -3.53
N ASP A 86 -15.21 2.54 -3.25
CA ASP A 86 -15.48 3.58 -4.24
C ASP A 86 -14.21 4.37 -4.57
N VAL A 87 -13.41 4.76 -3.57
CA VAL A 87 -12.11 5.41 -3.80
C VAL A 87 -11.14 4.48 -4.56
N ALA A 88 -11.09 3.20 -4.20
CA ALA A 88 -10.23 2.25 -4.89
C ALA A 88 -10.61 2.07 -6.38
N ARG A 89 -11.89 2.26 -6.73
CA ARG A 89 -12.35 2.22 -8.13
C ARG A 89 -12.04 3.49 -8.90
N THR A 90 -11.95 4.64 -8.24
CA THR A 90 -11.60 5.91 -8.89
C THR A 90 -10.10 6.06 -9.12
N GLU A 91 -9.26 5.43 -8.30
CA GLU A 91 -7.79 5.44 -8.43
C GLU A 91 -7.25 4.38 -9.42
N VAL A 92 -8.10 3.46 -9.87
CA VAL A 92 -7.74 2.38 -10.82
C VAL A 92 -8.26 2.67 -12.25
N ALA A 93 -8.78 3.88 -12.50
CA ALA A 93 -9.17 4.38 -13.82
C ALA A 93 -8.05 5.24 -14.44
#